data_AF-G9ET50-F1
#
_entry.id   AF-G9ET50-F1
#
_cell.length_a   1.000
_cell.length_b   1.000
_cell.length_c   1.000
_cell.angle_alpha   90.00
_cell.angle_beta   90.00
_cell.angle_gamma   90.00
#
_symmetry.space_group_name_H-M   'P 1'
#
loop_
_entity.id
_entity.type
_entity.pdbx_description
1 polymer ?
#
loop_
_entity_poly.entity_id
_entity_poly.type
_entity_poly.pdbx_seq_one_letter_code
_entity_poly.pdbx_strand_id
1 'polypeptide(L)'
;MKEILSDQQNEAILHALDEAINNGPWDQSNFLRAIGKNLNDIRDNFVSQLDTRTRQQIKADTHLANRLALRSGQQEVFVSLYSADGTNLQSWEKIVANLPRQMISRPIYANEEHVRELIKTKENKQNEAYLGIYINQADIIPLTPDKALSDKLGNVLLTLKDKTLDLENISRFVHITGVYQFDRGRLLKES
;
A
#
# COMPACT_ATOMS: atom_id res chain seq x y z
N MET A 1 7.19 -18.98 -11.02
CA MET A 1 8.64 -18.95 -10.69
C MET A 1 8.95 -17.59 -10.09
N LYS A 2 9.76 -17.51 -9.03
CA LYS A 2 10.10 -16.24 -8.36
C LYS A 2 10.97 -15.38 -9.30
N GLU A 3 10.43 -14.30 -9.86
CA GLU A 3 11.18 -13.34 -10.72
C GLU A 3 11.91 -12.26 -9.89
N ILE A 4 12.63 -12.69 -8.86
CA ILE A 4 13.52 -11.80 -8.10
C ILE A 4 14.89 -12.46 -8.10
N LEU A 5 15.80 -11.95 -8.93
CA LEU A 5 17.21 -12.31 -8.90
C LEU A 5 17.80 -11.80 -7.58
N SER A 6 18.54 -12.63 -6.88
CA SER A 6 19.23 -12.21 -5.64
C SER A 6 20.40 -11.29 -5.96
N ASP A 7 20.83 -10.49 -4.97
CA ASP A 7 21.98 -9.59 -5.13
C ASP A 7 23.24 -10.33 -5.58
N GLN A 8 23.44 -11.55 -5.05
CA GLN A 8 24.53 -12.44 -5.44
C GLN A 8 24.45 -12.88 -6.92
N GLN A 9 23.24 -13.06 -7.45
CA GLN A 9 23.05 -13.37 -8.88
C GLN A 9 23.30 -12.13 -9.75
N ASN A 10 22.90 -10.95 -9.30
CA ASN A 10 23.14 -9.69 -10.02
C ASN A 10 24.64 -9.36 -10.09
N GLU A 11 25.38 -9.54 -8.99
CA GLU A 11 26.83 -9.38 -8.96
C GLU A 11 27.55 -10.38 -9.86
N ALA A 12 27.11 -11.65 -9.86
CA ALA A 12 27.68 -12.68 -10.73
C ALA A 12 27.47 -12.37 -12.23
N ILE A 13 26.30 -11.85 -12.60
CA ILE A 13 25.99 -11.44 -13.98
C ILE A 13 26.84 -10.23 -14.38
N LEU A 14 26.99 -9.24 -13.50
CA LEU A 14 27.81 -8.06 -13.77
C LEU A 14 29.29 -8.43 -13.93
N HIS A 15 29.81 -9.29 -13.06
CA HIS A 15 31.17 -9.79 -13.17
C HIS A 15 31.41 -10.54 -14.49
N ALA A 16 30.47 -11.39 -14.91
CA ALA A 16 30.58 -12.12 -16.17
C ALA A 16 30.55 -11.18 -17.39
N LEU A 17 29.74 -10.11 -17.35
CA LEU A 17 29.73 -9.08 -18.39
C LEU A 17 31.04 -8.29 -18.44
N ASP A 18 31.57 -7.90 -17.27
CA ASP A 18 32.84 -7.18 -17.16
C ASP A 18 34.02 -8.02 -17.65
N GLU A 19 34.04 -9.30 -17.31
CA GLU A 19 35.05 -10.24 -17.78
C GLU A 19 35.00 -10.43 -19.29
N ALA A 20 33.79 -10.57 -19.86
CA ALA A 20 33.61 -10.69 -21.30
C ALA A 20 34.01 -9.41 -22.06
N ILE A 21 33.70 -8.22 -21.51
CA ILE A 21 34.09 -6.94 -22.09
C ILE A 21 35.62 -6.75 -22.03
N ASN A 22 36.25 -7.07 -20.90
CA ASN A 22 37.67 -6.79 -20.68
C ASN A 22 38.62 -7.80 -21.35
N ASN A 23 38.23 -9.07 -21.44
CA ASN A 23 39.09 -10.13 -21.95
C ASN A 23 38.80 -10.52 -23.42
N GLY A 24 37.78 -9.91 -24.03
CA GLY A 24 37.38 -10.23 -25.39
C GLY A 24 38.20 -9.49 -26.47
N PRO A 25 38.34 -10.08 -27.67
CA PRO A 25 39.14 -9.51 -28.77
C PRO A 25 38.40 -8.39 -29.54
N TRP A 26 37.74 -7.47 -28.84
CA TRP A 26 36.79 -6.53 -29.44
C TRP A 26 37.45 -5.52 -30.39
N ASP A 27 38.74 -5.23 -30.22
CA ASP A 27 39.46 -4.29 -31.09
C ASP A 27 40.15 -4.93 -32.30
N GLN A 28 40.04 -6.25 -32.46
CA GLN A 28 40.73 -6.98 -33.53
C GLN A 28 40.04 -6.90 -34.89
N SER A 29 38.77 -6.49 -34.96
CA SER A 29 38.02 -6.33 -36.20
C SER A 29 36.89 -5.31 -36.04
N ASN A 30 36.52 -4.61 -37.12
CA ASN A 30 35.36 -3.72 -37.13
C ASN A 30 34.05 -4.44 -36.74
N PHE A 31 33.93 -5.73 -37.06
CA PHE A 31 32.81 -6.57 -36.65
C PHE A 31 32.82 -6.84 -35.14
N LEU A 32 33.99 -7.20 -34.59
CA LEU A 32 34.16 -7.46 -33.16
C LEU A 32 34.00 -6.18 -32.33
N ARG A 33 34.38 -5.02 -32.88
CA ARG A 33 34.20 -3.72 -32.24
C ARG A 33 32.73 -3.35 -32.11
N ALA A 34 31.92 -3.67 -33.11
CA ALA A 34 30.47 -3.50 -33.03
C ALA A 34 29.84 -4.41 -31.97
N ILE A 35 30.30 -5.66 -31.86
CA ILE A 35 29.85 -6.60 -30.82
C ILE A 35 30.26 -6.11 -29.42
N GLY A 36 31.51 -5.68 -29.24
CA GLY A 36 31.99 -5.12 -27.99
C GLY A 36 31.21 -3.87 -27.56
N LYS A 37 30.82 -3.02 -28.50
CA LYS A 37 29.95 -1.86 -28.22
C LYS A 37 28.56 -2.30 -27.73
N ASN A 38 27.93 -3.26 -28.42
CA ASN A 38 26.63 -3.80 -27.99
C ASN A 38 26.71 -4.45 -26.60
N LEU A 39 27.83 -5.10 -26.28
CA LEU A 39 28.06 -5.73 -24.97
C LEU A 39 28.17 -4.68 -23.85
N ASN A 40 28.85 -3.56 -24.12
CA ASN A 40 28.87 -2.41 -23.22
C ASN A 40 27.47 -1.80 -23.04
N ASP A 41 26.71 -1.63 -24.13
CA ASP A 41 25.34 -1.10 -24.04
C ASP A 41 24.43 -2.03 -23.21
N ILE A 42 24.59 -3.35 -23.31
CA ILE A 42 23.84 -4.32 -22.49
C ILE A 42 24.22 -4.20 -21.01
N ARG A 43 25.52 -4.08 -20.70
CA ARG A 43 26.03 -3.89 -19.34
C ARG A 43 25.52 -2.58 -18.72
N ASP A 44 25.59 -1.49 -19.47
CA ASP A 44 25.13 -0.17 -19.01
C ASP A 44 23.62 -0.15 -18.75
N ASN A 45 22.84 -0.80 -19.64
CA ASN A 45 21.41 -0.99 -19.42
C ASN A 45 21.13 -1.84 -18.17
N PHE A 46 21.88 -2.91 -17.95
CA PHE A 46 21.74 -3.76 -16.76
C PHE A 46 22.06 -2.99 -15.46
N VAL A 47 23.16 -2.22 -15.43
CA VAL A 47 23.53 -1.36 -14.29
C VAL A 47 22.46 -0.30 -14.03
N SER A 48 21.93 0.33 -15.07
CA SER A 48 20.86 1.33 -14.92
C SER A 48 19.58 0.73 -14.31
N GLN A 49 19.24 -0.51 -14.69
CA GLN A 49 18.09 -1.22 -14.13
C GLN A 49 18.33 -1.66 -12.68
N LEU A 50 19.56 -2.06 -12.33
CA LEU A 50 19.94 -2.36 -10.94
C LEU A 50 19.86 -1.11 -10.07
N ASP A 51 20.37 0.05 -10.48
CA ASP A 51 20.26 1.29 -9.69
C ASP A 51 18.81 1.74 -9.50
N THR A 52 17.98 1.55 -10.51
CA THR A 52 16.55 1.90 -10.46
C THR A 52 15.79 0.93 -9.56
N ARG A 53 16.10 -0.37 -9.64
CA ARG A 53 15.52 -1.43 -8.80
C ARG A 53 15.98 -1.28 -7.35
N THR A 54 17.27 -1.08 -7.10
CA THR A 54 17.83 -0.85 -5.76
C THR A 54 17.30 0.44 -5.14
N ARG A 55 17.10 1.54 -5.88
CA ARG A 55 16.44 2.75 -5.33
C ARG A 55 14.95 2.56 -5.08
N GLN A 56 14.23 1.83 -5.92
CA GLN A 56 12.81 1.52 -5.71
C GLN A 56 12.60 0.52 -4.58
N GLN A 57 13.50 -0.46 -4.44
CA GLN A 57 13.48 -1.50 -3.44
C GLN A 57 14.00 -0.98 -2.10
N ILE A 58 15.06 -0.17 -2.06
CA ILE A 58 15.46 0.58 -0.87
C ILE A 58 14.37 1.57 -0.48
N LYS A 59 13.72 2.29 -1.40
CA LYS A 59 12.55 3.11 -1.02
C LYS A 59 11.42 2.25 -0.48
N ALA A 60 11.04 1.17 -1.15
CA ALA A 60 9.97 0.28 -0.72
C ALA A 60 10.27 -0.37 0.64
N ASP A 61 11.47 -0.91 0.83
CA ASP A 61 11.95 -1.59 2.03
C ASP A 61 12.27 -0.62 3.16
N THR A 62 12.76 0.59 2.89
CA THR A 62 12.90 1.65 3.92
C THR A 62 11.52 2.15 4.32
N HIS A 63 10.57 2.29 3.39
CA HIS A 63 9.17 2.57 3.70
C HIS A 63 8.47 1.40 4.41
N LEU A 64 8.85 0.14 4.15
CA LEU A 64 8.27 -1.05 4.79
C LEU A 64 8.86 -1.27 6.18
N ALA A 65 10.18 -1.16 6.34
CA ALA A 65 10.90 -1.28 7.60
C ALA A 65 10.57 -0.11 8.54
N ASN A 66 10.48 1.13 8.03
CA ASN A 66 9.96 2.24 8.82
C ASN A 66 8.48 2.02 9.18
N ARG A 67 7.63 1.52 8.27
CA ARG A 67 6.24 1.16 8.61
C ARG A 67 6.16 0.05 9.66
N LEU A 68 6.99 -0.98 9.59
CA LEU A 68 6.99 -2.10 10.53
C LEU A 68 7.55 -1.70 11.91
N ALA A 69 8.60 -0.87 11.94
CA ALA A 69 9.13 -0.30 13.18
C ALA A 69 8.18 0.75 13.81
N LEU A 70 7.44 1.52 13.00
CA LEU A 70 6.39 2.45 13.46
C LEU A 70 5.10 1.75 13.92
N ARG A 71 4.88 0.49 13.52
CA ARG A 71 3.66 -0.27 13.82
C ARG A 71 3.74 -1.20 15.02
N SER A 72 4.85 -1.25 15.76
CA SER A 72 4.87 -1.94 17.05
C SER A 72 3.86 -1.29 18.00
N GLY A 73 2.76 -1.97 18.29
CA GLY A 73 1.65 -1.41 19.08
C GLY A 73 0.61 -0.65 18.26
N GLN A 74 0.69 -0.68 16.93
CA GLN A 74 -0.38 -0.22 16.05
C GLN A 74 -1.24 -1.39 15.57
N GLN A 75 -2.51 -1.10 15.31
CA GLN A 75 -3.49 -2.03 14.77
C GLN A 75 -4.17 -1.38 13.57
N GLU A 76 -4.35 -2.14 12.50
CA GLU A 76 -5.22 -1.73 11.39
C GLU A 76 -6.67 -1.89 11.83
N VAL A 77 -7.45 -0.82 11.68
CA VAL A 77 -8.90 -0.83 11.92
C VAL A 77 -9.63 -0.40 10.66
N PHE A 78 -10.88 -0.81 10.56
CA PHE A 78 -11.69 -0.63 9.36
C PHE A 78 -12.89 0.25 9.67
N VAL A 79 -12.95 1.42 9.04
CA VAL A 79 -13.99 2.41 9.28
C VAL A 79 -15.02 2.36 8.15
N SER A 80 -16.28 2.09 8.48
CA SER A 80 -17.38 2.12 7.52
C SER A 80 -17.76 3.57 7.17
N LEU A 81 -17.92 3.84 5.87
CA LEU A 81 -18.24 5.15 5.33
C LEU A 81 -19.50 5.08 4.46
N TYR A 82 -20.32 6.12 4.59
CA TYR A 82 -21.50 6.33 3.76
C TYR A 82 -21.42 7.68 3.05
N SER A 83 -21.82 7.71 1.78
CA SER A 83 -22.02 8.93 0.99
C SER A 83 -23.38 8.86 0.29
N ALA A 84 -24.15 9.95 0.35
CA ALA A 84 -25.41 10.04 -0.40
C ALA A 84 -25.16 10.08 -1.93
N ASP A 85 -24.03 10.65 -2.36
CA ASP A 85 -23.56 10.72 -3.74
C ASP A 85 -22.33 9.81 -3.92
N GLY A 86 -22.52 8.51 -3.70
CA GLY A 86 -21.45 7.52 -3.71
C GLY A 86 -20.84 7.23 -5.09
N THR A 87 -21.54 7.62 -6.17
CA THR A 87 -20.99 7.58 -7.53
C THR A 87 -19.91 8.62 -7.79
N ASN A 88 -19.91 9.70 -7.00
CA ASN A 88 -18.97 10.81 -7.16
C ASN A 88 -17.75 10.64 -6.26
N LEU A 89 -16.59 10.39 -6.85
CA LEU A 89 -15.34 10.19 -6.10
C LEU A 89 -14.95 11.41 -5.24
N GLN A 90 -15.31 12.62 -5.66
CA GLN A 90 -15.02 13.86 -4.93
C GLN A 90 -15.84 13.97 -3.64
N SER A 91 -17.00 13.32 -3.57
CA SER A 91 -17.79 13.24 -2.34
C SER A 91 -17.05 12.40 -1.30
N TRP A 92 -16.47 11.28 -1.73
CA TRP A 92 -15.64 10.42 -0.89
C TRP A 92 -14.38 11.11 -0.39
N GLU A 93 -13.68 11.85 -1.26
CA GLU A 93 -12.50 12.65 -0.88
C GLU A 93 -12.82 13.61 0.28
N LYS A 94 -13.96 14.32 0.22
CA LYS A 94 -14.41 15.22 1.29
C LYS A 94 -14.75 14.47 2.58
N ILE A 95 -15.36 13.30 2.48
CA ILE A 95 -15.69 12.47 3.65
C ILE A 95 -14.41 12.00 4.34
N VAL A 96 -13.45 11.48 3.58
CA VAL A 96 -12.16 11.01 4.11
C VAL A 96 -11.39 12.17 4.72
N ALA A 97 -11.30 13.32 4.04
CA ALA A 97 -10.61 14.50 4.56
C ALA A 97 -11.19 15.04 5.90
N ASN A 98 -12.49 14.82 6.15
CA ASN A 98 -13.16 15.24 7.38
C ASN A 98 -13.27 14.13 8.44
N LEU A 99 -12.73 12.95 8.17
CA LEU A 99 -12.86 11.78 9.03
C LEU A 99 -12.46 12.04 10.50
N PRO A 100 -11.31 12.70 10.81
CA PRO A 100 -10.90 12.93 12.19
C PRO A 100 -11.87 13.82 12.98
N ARG A 101 -12.70 14.61 12.28
CA ARG A 101 -13.70 15.52 12.87
C ARG A 101 -15.10 14.89 12.94
N GLN A 102 -15.38 13.83 12.19
CA GLN A 102 -16.72 13.24 12.02
C GLN A 102 -16.75 11.73 12.28
N MET A 103 -15.92 11.27 13.23
CA MET A 103 -15.73 9.85 13.51
C MET A 103 -16.85 9.26 14.41
N ILE A 104 -17.45 10.06 15.29
CA ILE A 104 -18.25 9.60 16.44
C ILE A 104 -19.41 8.66 16.06
N SER A 105 -20.00 8.82 14.87
CA SER A 105 -21.17 8.04 14.43
C SER A 105 -20.85 6.95 13.40
N ARG A 106 -19.56 6.66 13.16
CA ARG A 106 -19.15 5.70 12.13
C ARG A 106 -18.78 4.36 12.76
N PRO A 107 -19.32 3.22 12.28
CA PRO A 107 -18.89 1.90 12.73
C PRO A 107 -17.41 1.66 12.44
N ILE A 108 -16.67 1.22 13.45
CA ILE A 108 -15.25 0.89 13.35
C ILE A 108 -15.07 -0.58 13.74
N TYR A 109 -14.36 -1.33 12.92
CA TYR A 109 -14.17 -2.77 13.09
C TYR A 109 -12.70 -3.10 13.29
N ALA A 110 -12.43 -4.11 14.11
CA ALA A 110 -11.11 -4.70 14.23
C ALA A 110 -10.76 -5.61 13.03
N ASN A 111 -11.79 -6.15 12.37
CA ASN A 111 -11.65 -7.14 11.30
C ASN A 111 -12.25 -6.65 9.98
N GLU A 112 -11.55 -6.89 8.86
CA GLU A 112 -11.95 -6.38 7.53
C GLU A 112 -13.20 -7.13 7.03
N GLU A 113 -13.31 -8.41 7.33
CA GLU A 113 -14.43 -9.25 6.92
C GLU A 113 -15.77 -8.71 7.46
N HIS A 114 -15.80 -8.22 8.70
CA HIS A 114 -17.04 -7.73 9.33
C HIS A 114 -17.61 -6.51 8.59
N VAL A 115 -16.76 -5.55 8.19
CA VAL A 115 -17.22 -4.38 7.42
C VAL A 115 -17.63 -4.78 6.00
N ARG A 116 -16.93 -5.74 5.38
CA ARG A 116 -17.30 -6.27 4.06
C ARG A 116 -18.65 -6.98 4.10
N GLU A 117 -18.91 -7.77 5.13
CA GLU A 117 -20.20 -8.42 5.36
C GLU A 117 -21.31 -7.41 5.59
N LEU A 118 -21.08 -6.40 6.42
CA LEU A 118 -22.04 -5.31 6.60
C LEU A 118 -22.41 -4.65 5.27
N ILE A 119 -21.42 -4.27 4.45
CA ILE A 119 -21.65 -3.63 3.14
C ILE A 119 -22.43 -4.56 2.19
N LYS A 120 -22.20 -5.88 2.24
CA LYS A 120 -22.97 -6.84 1.43
C LYS A 120 -24.46 -6.82 1.75
N THR A 121 -24.85 -6.50 2.99
CA THR A 121 -26.27 -6.40 3.41
C THR A 121 -26.97 -5.11 2.97
N LYS A 122 -26.23 -4.11 2.47
CA LYS A 122 -26.79 -2.82 2.10
C LYS A 122 -27.45 -2.89 0.72
N GLU A 123 -28.61 -2.22 0.59
CA GLU A 123 -29.35 -2.14 -0.67
C GLU A 123 -28.55 -1.38 -1.74
N ASN A 124 -28.10 -0.16 -1.41
CA ASN A 124 -27.30 0.66 -2.32
C ASN A 124 -25.81 0.58 -2.00
N LYS A 125 -25.14 -0.41 -2.58
CA LYS A 125 -23.70 -0.64 -2.41
C LYS A 125 -22.81 0.45 -3.02
N GLN A 126 -23.34 1.29 -3.92
CA GLN A 126 -22.59 2.44 -4.47
C GLN A 126 -22.41 3.54 -3.41
N ASN A 127 -23.30 3.59 -2.41
CA ASN A 127 -23.26 4.61 -1.36
C ASN A 127 -22.44 4.18 -0.15
N GLU A 128 -21.77 3.02 -0.24
CA GLU A 128 -21.10 2.36 0.88
C GLU A 128 -19.64 2.12 0.50
N ALA A 129 -18.75 2.48 1.41
CA ALA A 129 -17.31 2.26 1.29
C ALA A 129 -16.73 1.98 2.66
N TYR A 130 -15.48 1.57 2.71
CA TYR A 130 -14.72 1.56 3.94
C TYR A 130 -13.27 1.94 3.70
N LEU A 131 -12.57 2.29 4.76
CA LEU A 131 -11.12 2.47 4.72
C LEU A 131 -10.44 1.63 5.79
N GLY A 132 -9.23 1.21 5.50
CA GLY A 132 -8.28 0.72 6.48
C GLY A 132 -7.39 1.87 6.96
N ILE A 133 -7.16 1.94 8.27
CA ILE A 133 -6.31 2.96 8.89
C ILE A 133 -5.56 2.35 10.06
N TYR A 134 -4.27 2.68 10.18
CA TYR A 134 -3.47 2.27 11.33
C TYR A 134 -3.65 3.25 12.49
N ILE A 135 -3.92 2.71 13.68
CA ILE A 135 -4.04 3.47 14.92
C ILE A 135 -3.19 2.82 16.01
N ASN A 136 -2.86 3.54 17.07
CA ASN A 136 -2.24 2.92 18.23
C ASN A 136 -3.27 2.08 19.00
N GLN A 137 -2.90 0.87 19.42
CA GLN A 137 -3.75 0.01 20.23
C GLN A 137 -4.16 0.66 21.56
N ALA A 138 -3.28 1.51 22.11
CA ALA A 138 -3.55 2.29 23.32
C ALA A 138 -4.68 3.32 23.17
N ASP A 139 -5.08 3.63 21.93
CA ASP A 139 -6.17 4.57 21.65
C ASP A 139 -7.53 3.89 21.49
N ILE A 140 -7.55 2.54 21.49
CA ILE A 140 -8.78 1.76 21.58
C ILE A 140 -9.25 1.76 23.03
N ILE A 141 -10.52 2.12 23.25
CA ILE A 141 -11.15 2.08 24.57
C ILE A 141 -11.61 0.64 24.81
N PRO A 142 -11.00 -0.11 25.75
CA PRO A 142 -11.41 -1.46 26.04
C PRO A 142 -12.78 -1.44 26.72
N LEU A 143 -13.75 -2.09 26.09
CA LEU A 143 -15.09 -2.28 26.63
C LEU A 143 -15.26 -3.74 27.07
N THR A 144 -15.93 -3.94 28.19
CA THR A 144 -16.39 -5.27 28.61
C THR A 144 -17.40 -5.81 27.58
N PRO A 145 -17.52 -7.13 27.37
CA PRO A 145 -18.45 -7.71 26.40
C PRO A 145 -19.88 -7.16 26.54
N ASP A 146 -20.37 -6.98 27.76
CA ASP A 146 -21.72 -6.46 28.04
C ASP A 146 -21.94 -5.00 27.63
N LYS A 147 -20.86 -4.24 27.41
CA LYS A 147 -20.87 -2.82 27.01
C LYS A 147 -20.41 -2.62 25.58
N ALA A 148 -19.94 -3.67 24.92
CA ALA A 148 -19.44 -3.59 23.56
C ALA A 148 -20.61 -3.38 22.60
N LEU A 149 -20.52 -2.34 21.77
CA LEU A 149 -21.50 -2.11 20.72
C LEU A 149 -21.34 -3.17 19.64
N SER A 150 -22.45 -3.63 19.08
CA SER A 150 -22.45 -4.58 17.96
C SER A 150 -23.29 -4.03 16.81
N ASP A 151 -22.94 -4.41 15.59
CA ASP A 151 -23.73 -4.08 14.42
C ASP A 151 -24.96 -5.00 14.27
N LYS A 152 -25.69 -4.85 13.16
CA LYS A 152 -26.90 -5.64 12.87
C LYS A 152 -26.63 -7.14 12.67
N LEU A 153 -25.39 -7.51 12.41
CA LEU A 153 -24.95 -8.90 12.22
C LEU A 153 -24.38 -9.50 13.52
N GLY A 154 -24.31 -8.72 14.60
CA GLY A 154 -23.72 -9.13 15.87
C GLY A 154 -22.20 -8.97 15.93
N ASN A 155 -21.59 -8.30 14.95
CA ASN A 155 -20.15 -8.06 14.95
C ASN A 155 -19.80 -6.90 15.87
N VAL A 156 -18.80 -7.10 16.73
CA VAL A 156 -18.35 -6.10 17.71
C VAL A 156 -17.70 -4.89 17.03
N LEU A 157 -18.09 -3.71 17.50
CA LEU A 157 -17.55 -2.42 17.08
C LEU A 157 -16.51 -1.91 18.07
N LEU A 158 -15.43 -1.32 17.54
CA LEU A 158 -14.41 -0.66 18.33
C LEU A 158 -14.87 0.75 18.73
N THR A 159 -14.52 1.14 19.96
CA THR A 159 -14.63 2.51 20.43
C THR A 159 -13.24 3.11 20.54
N LEU A 160 -13.01 4.25 19.92
CA LEU A 160 -11.71 4.94 19.93
C LEU A 160 -11.78 6.21 20.77
N LYS A 161 -10.63 6.67 21.26
CA LYS A 161 -10.49 8.01 21.84
C LYS A 161 -10.73 9.09 20.76
N ASP A 162 -11.01 10.31 21.21
CA ASP A 162 -11.10 11.44 20.29
C ASP A 162 -9.76 11.72 19.61
N LYS A 163 -9.81 12.14 18.33
CA LYS A 163 -8.66 12.55 17.52
C LYS A 163 -7.58 11.48 17.31
N THR A 164 -7.94 10.21 17.38
CA THR A 164 -7.03 9.07 17.15
C THR A 164 -6.71 8.82 15.68
N LEU A 165 -7.59 9.20 14.76
CA LEU A 165 -7.40 8.92 13.33
C LEU A 165 -6.51 9.98 12.68
N ASP A 166 -5.40 9.51 12.11
CA ASP A 166 -4.52 10.29 11.26
C ASP A 166 -4.68 9.89 9.79
N LEU A 167 -4.95 10.86 8.92
CA LEU A 167 -5.16 10.63 7.50
C LEU A 167 -3.90 10.10 6.80
N GLU A 168 -2.70 10.40 7.33
CA GLU A 168 -1.44 9.88 6.80
C GLU A 168 -1.29 8.36 7.03
N ASN A 169 -2.03 7.81 8.00
CA ASN A 169 -2.00 6.39 8.34
C ASN A 169 -3.09 5.56 7.63
N ILE A 170 -3.82 6.16 6.69
CA ILE A 170 -4.76 5.44 5.85
C ILE A 170 -3.99 4.44 4.98
N SER A 171 -4.37 3.17 5.06
CA SER A 171 -3.75 2.09 4.31
C SER A 171 -4.36 1.95 2.92
N ARG A 172 -5.68 1.99 2.85
CA ARG A 172 -6.48 1.85 1.62
C ARG A 172 -7.90 2.33 1.84
N PHE A 173 -8.52 2.80 0.77
CA PHE A 173 -9.95 3.07 0.65
C PHE A 173 -10.55 2.07 -0.33
N VAL A 174 -11.65 1.42 0.06
CA VAL A 174 -12.29 0.37 -0.74
C VAL A 174 -13.71 0.78 -1.05
N HIS A 175 -14.01 0.79 -2.34
CA HIS A 175 -15.32 1.08 -2.90
C HIS A 175 -15.65 0.04 -3.97
N ILE A 176 -16.92 -0.06 -4.38
CA ILE A 176 -17.36 -1.03 -5.39
C ILE A 176 -16.65 -0.85 -6.75
N THR A 177 -16.15 0.36 -7.04
CA THR A 177 -15.42 0.67 -8.28
C THR A 177 -13.93 0.29 -8.23
N GLY A 178 -13.41 -0.09 -7.06
CA GLY A 178 -12.04 -0.52 -6.87
C GLY A 178 -11.44 -0.11 -5.53
N VAL A 179 -10.14 -0.38 -5.40
CA VAL A 179 -9.32 0.03 -4.27
C VAL A 179 -8.57 1.31 -4.64
N TYR A 180 -8.47 2.23 -3.69
CA TYR A 180 -7.87 3.54 -3.86
C TYR A 180 -6.90 3.83 -2.72
N GLN A 181 -5.86 4.60 -3.01
CA GLN A 181 -4.98 5.20 -2.01
C GLN A 181 -5.39 6.66 -1.80
N PHE A 182 -5.36 7.10 -0.54
CA PHE A 182 -5.63 8.50 -0.20
C PHE A 182 -4.31 9.26 -0.13
N ASP A 183 -4.11 10.22 -1.03
CA ASP A 183 -2.91 11.08 -1.06
C ASP A 183 -3.32 12.54 -1.22
N ARG A 184 -2.83 13.41 -0.32
CA ARG A 184 -3.03 14.88 -0.37
C ARG A 184 -4.49 15.31 -0.62
N GLY A 185 -5.45 14.62 -0.01
CA GLY A 185 -6.87 14.93 -0.15
C GLY A 185 -7.56 14.33 -1.38
N ARG A 186 -6.88 13.43 -2.11
CA ARG A 186 -7.37 12.82 -3.35
C ARG A 186 -7.40 11.31 -3.24
N LEU A 187 -8.35 10.67 -3.91
CA LEU A 187 -8.41 9.22 -4.03
C LEU A 187 -7.82 8.78 -5.37
N LEU A 188 -6.66 8.13 -5.32
CA LEU A 188 -5.95 7.62 -6.48
C LEU A 188 -6.24 6.12 -6.61
N LYS A 189 -6.76 5.69 -7.76
CA LYS A 189 -7.09 4.28 -7.98
C LYS A 189 -5.81 3.45 -8.01
N GLU A 190 -5.78 2.38 -7.24
CA GLU A 190 -4.69 1.40 -7.29
C GLU A 190 -4.79 0.63 -8.61
N SER A 191 -3.67 0.57 -9.35
CA SER A 191 -3.60 0.02 -10.72
C SER A 191 -3.57 -1.49 -10.74
#